data_AF-A0A0D0BJP0-F1
#
_entry.id   AF-A0A0D0BJP0-F1
#
_cell.length_a   1.000
_cell.length_b   1.000
_cell.length_c   1.000
_cell.angle_alpha   90.00
_cell.angle_beta   90.00
_cell.angle_gamma   90.00
#
_symmetry.space_group_name_H-M   'P 1'
#
loop_
_entity.id
_entity.type
_entity.pdbx_description
1 polymer ?
#
loop_
_entity_poly.entity_id
_entity_poly.type
_entity_poly.pdbx_seq_one_letter_code
_entity_poly.pdbx_strand_id
1 'polypeptide(L)'
;MSSERKKLLKKLNEIHWHSLLYICNDLWISPASDIIGKTEILKTEVTRKAMAESLLDWREHAVQEDAKFRWPHFTMIERPDPTATWAPPPALVIDADRDEHIELVDQDRRASMIELANAMSYDSAVCVGHVHRSLCQPLQEQEKLEKSLETATRDALMYVCLDLNRMPPTPPSGTTTKDMLIEQLIRWCHTKPVDPLLWPQIHSGEVLSRVHRCIREVLVPSWVAKPPFDTGLKSGGTLKANDWCLLITLYLPLALLSLWKEESPIRADNFANMQSILDNSMHLSCASLLMAKETVSLEQCQSFLWHYKAHVGGLKEIFPGFGVPSHHIGFHVYDFIRLFGPVQNFWCFPGECLIGKLQKEY
;
A
#
# COMPACT_ATOMS: atom_id res chain seq x y z
N MET A 1 8.82 -40.14 -24.96
CA MET A 1 9.08 -38.68 -24.91
C MET A 1 8.18 -38.04 -23.87
N SER A 2 8.77 -37.31 -22.91
CA SER A 2 8.04 -36.51 -21.90
C SER A 2 7.03 -35.55 -22.56
N SER A 3 5.93 -35.25 -21.87
CA SER A 3 4.91 -34.27 -22.30
C SER A 3 5.53 -32.91 -22.62
N GLU A 4 6.51 -32.49 -21.82
CA GLU A 4 7.22 -31.22 -21.96
C GLU A 4 8.14 -31.20 -23.18
N ARG A 5 8.82 -32.31 -23.44
CA ARG A 5 9.68 -32.50 -24.62
C ARG A 5 8.90 -32.30 -25.92
N LYS A 6 7.68 -32.88 -26.00
CA LYS A 6 6.78 -32.70 -27.16
C LYS A 6 6.30 -31.26 -27.30
N LYS A 7 6.00 -30.59 -26.18
CA LYS A 7 5.56 -29.19 -26.16
C LYS A 7 6.65 -28.24 -26.61
N LEU A 8 7.89 -28.45 -26.17
CA LEU A 8 9.04 -27.64 -26.57
C LEU A 8 9.39 -27.86 -28.04
N LEU A 9 9.44 -29.10 -28.51
CA LEU A 9 9.68 -29.40 -29.92
C LEU A 9 8.62 -28.76 -30.84
N LYS A 10 7.34 -28.77 -30.42
CA LYS A 10 6.27 -28.09 -31.16
C LYS A 10 6.55 -26.58 -31.27
N LYS A 11 6.89 -25.93 -30.16
CA LYS A 11 7.21 -24.49 -30.12
C LYS A 11 8.43 -24.15 -30.98
N LEU A 12 9.50 -24.94 -30.92
CA LEU A 12 10.71 -24.70 -31.72
C LEU A 12 10.42 -24.79 -33.22
N ASN A 13 9.55 -25.71 -33.64
CA ASN A 13 9.16 -25.84 -35.05
C ASN A 13 8.29 -24.67 -35.57
N GLU A 14 7.67 -23.90 -34.68
CA GLU A 14 6.90 -22.69 -35.02
C GLU A 14 7.80 -21.46 -35.24
N ILE A 15 9.08 -21.50 -34.82
CA ILE A 15 10.03 -20.39 -34.96
C ILE A 15 10.52 -20.27 -36.41
N HIS A 16 10.79 -19.02 -36.84
CA HIS A 16 11.33 -18.72 -38.16
C HIS A 16 12.71 -19.37 -38.39
N TRP A 17 12.94 -19.85 -39.62
CA TRP A 17 14.16 -20.59 -39.98
C TRP A 17 15.45 -19.79 -39.69
N HIS A 18 15.50 -18.50 -40.03
CA HIS A 18 16.69 -17.68 -39.80
C HIS A 18 16.97 -17.48 -38.30
N SER A 19 15.92 -17.41 -37.47
CA SER A 19 16.04 -17.32 -36.02
C SER A 19 16.57 -18.62 -35.42
N LEU A 20 16.07 -19.77 -35.87
CA LEU A 20 16.61 -21.08 -35.44
C LEU A 20 18.07 -21.25 -35.86
N LEU A 21 18.43 -20.83 -37.08
CA LEU A 21 19.82 -20.90 -37.54
C LEU A 21 20.73 -19.99 -36.70
N TYR A 22 20.28 -18.77 -36.41
CA TYR A 22 21.01 -17.84 -35.55
C TYR A 22 21.26 -18.44 -34.17
N ILE A 23 20.24 -19.02 -33.53
CA ILE A 23 20.36 -19.65 -32.22
C ILE A 23 21.30 -20.85 -32.26
N CYS A 24 21.21 -21.71 -33.28
CA CYS A 24 22.12 -22.85 -33.43
C CYS A 24 23.57 -22.37 -33.58
N ASN A 25 23.80 -21.33 -34.38
CA ASN A 25 25.12 -20.76 -34.58
C ASN A 25 25.67 -20.11 -33.30
N ASP A 26 24.84 -19.36 -32.59
CA ASP A 26 25.21 -18.69 -31.33
C ASP A 26 25.58 -19.70 -30.23
N LEU A 27 24.85 -20.83 -30.17
CA LEU A 27 25.12 -21.92 -29.24
C LEU A 27 26.17 -22.93 -29.76
N TRP A 28 26.73 -22.70 -30.95
CA TRP A 28 27.68 -23.61 -31.61
C TRP A 28 27.15 -25.05 -31.76
N ILE A 29 25.86 -25.19 -32.05
CA ILE A 29 25.17 -26.47 -32.24
C ILE A 29 25.05 -26.73 -33.75
N SER A 30 25.59 -27.87 -34.20
CA SER A 30 25.42 -28.29 -35.60
C SER A 30 24.09 -29.04 -35.76
N PRO A 31 23.17 -28.57 -36.62
CA PRO A 31 21.90 -29.24 -36.86
C PRO A 31 22.03 -30.54 -37.67
N ALA A 32 23.21 -30.81 -38.23
CA ALA A 32 23.54 -32.07 -38.89
C ALA A 32 25.05 -32.35 -38.86
N SER A 33 25.46 -33.61 -38.67
CA SER A 33 26.86 -34.03 -38.54
C SER A 33 27.67 -33.90 -39.84
N ASP A 34 27.01 -33.95 -40.99
CA ASP A 34 27.57 -33.90 -42.35
C ASP A 34 27.88 -32.48 -42.84
N ILE A 35 27.56 -31.46 -42.04
CA ILE A 35 27.80 -30.04 -42.34
C ILE A 35 29.09 -29.53 -41.68
N ILE A 36 29.62 -30.27 -40.71
CA ILE A 36 30.83 -29.90 -39.96
C ILE A 36 32.04 -29.90 -40.90
N GLY A 37 32.59 -28.72 -41.18
CA GLY A 37 33.78 -28.54 -42.02
C GLY A 37 33.53 -28.08 -43.46
N LYS A 38 32.27 -27.87 -43.87
CA LYS A 38 31.96 -27.23 -45.16
C LYS A 38 32.18 -25.71 -45.10
N THR A 39 32.81 -25.14 -46.11
CA THR A 39 33.09 -23.69 -46.22
C THR A 39 31.84 -22.88 -46.62
N GLU A 40 30.89 -23.52 -47.31
CA GLU A 40 29.61 -22.93 -47.70
C GLU A 40 28.48 -23.92 -47.38
N ILE A 41 27.40 -23.42 -46.79
CA ILE A 41 26.23 -24.20 -46.39
C ILE A 41 25.01 -23.65 -47.13
N LEU A 42 24.36 -24.48 -47.95
CA LEU A 42 23.17 -24.09 -48.68
C LEU A 42 21.94 -24.13 -47.76
N LYS A 43 21.02 -23.19 -47.93
CA LYS A 43 19.76 -23.12 -47.15
C LYS A 43 18.93 -24.40 -47.19
N THR A 44 19.04 -25.17 -48.28
CA THR A 44 18.35 -26.46 -48.47
C THR A 44 18.94 -27.60 -47.64
N GLU A 45 20.19 -27.48 -47.18
CA GLU A 45 20.89 -28.52 -46.41
C GLU A 45 20.53 -28.48 -44.92
N VAL A 46 20.00 -27.36 -44.41
CA VAL A 46 19.62 -27.20 -43.00
C VAL A 46 18.10 -27.06 -42.88
N THR A 47 17.43 -28.07 -42.33
CA THR A 47 15.97 -28.03 -42.13
C THR A 47 15.60 -27.46 -40.76
N ARG A 48 14.42 -26.82 -40.65
CA ARG A 48 13.88 -26.36 -39.34
C ARG A 48 13.77 -27.48 -38.33
N LYS A 49 13.34 -28.66 -38.80
CA LYS A 49 13.16 -29.84 -37.98
C LYS A 49 14.50 -30.29 -37.37
N ALA A 50 15.54 -30.37 -38.19
CA ALA A 50 16.88 -30.74 -37.72
C ALA A 50 17.42 -29.74 -36.68
N MET A 51 17.29 -28.43 -36.93
CA MET A 51 17.65 -27.40 -35.94
C MET A 51 16.86 -27.51 -34.63
N ALA A 52 15.55 -27.72 -34.72
CA ALA A 52 14.70 -27.87 -33.53
C ALA A 52 15.05 -29.13 -32.72
N GLU A 53 15.38 -30.24 -33.39
CA GLU A 53 15.79 -31.49 -32.75
C GLU A 53 17.16 -31.35 -32.07
N SER A 54 18.14 -30.71 -32.71
CA SER A 54 19.46 -30.46 -32.11
C SER A 54 19.42 -29.48 -30.94
N LEU A 55 18.57 -28.45 -30.99
CA LEU A 55 18.36 -27.53 -29.86
C LEU A 55 17.68 -28.22 -28.68
N LEU A 56 16.76 -29.15 -28.95
CA LEU A 56 16.09 -29.93 -27.91
C LEU A 56 17.09 -30.88 -27.23
N ASP A 57 17.93 -31.56 -28.01
CA ASP A 57 18.98 -32.44 -27.48
C ASP A 57 19.98 -31.67 -26.62
N TRP A 58 20.42 -30.51 -27.10
CA TRP A 58 21.26 -29.59 -26.32
C TRP A 58 20.60 -29.16 -25.02
N ARG A 59 19.31 -28.82 -25.03
CA ARG A 59 18.59 -28.40 -23.81
C ARG A 59 18.51 -29.50 -22.76
N GLU A 60 18.38 -30.76 -23.18
CA GLU A 60 18.25 -31.93 -22.31
C GLU A 60 19.59 -32.36 -21.70
N HIS A 61 20.70 -32.20 -22.43
CA HIS A 61 21.97 -32.82 -22.03
C HIS A 61 23.10 -31.83 -21.75
N ALA A 62 23.04 -30.60 -22.27
CA ALA A 62 24.14 -29.64 -22.14
C ALA A 62 23.91 -28.60 -21.05
N VAL A 63 22.68 -28.46 -20.54
CA VAL A 63 22.27 -27.43 -19.57
C VAL A 63 22.04 -28.03 -18.18
N GLN A 64 22.62 -27.44 -17.15
CA GLN A 64 22.41 -27.80 -15.75
C GLN A 64 21.13 -27.14 -15.21
N GLU A 65 20.07 -27.92 -14.98
CA GLU A 65 18.76 -27.42 -14.53
C GLU A 65 18.77 -26.85 -13.10
N ASP A 66 19.58 -27.41 -12.21
CA ASP A 66 19.53 -27.08 -10.78
C ASP A 66 20.35 -25.81 -10.41
N ALA A 67 21.02 -25.18 -11.38
CA ALA A 67 21.81 -23.97 -11.17
C ALA A 67 20.97 -22.70 -11.42
N LYS A 68 21.28 -21.62 -10.70
CA LYS A 68 20.65 -20.30 -10.92
C LYS A 68 20.96 -19.84 -12.35
N PHE A 69 19.94 -19.76 -13.21
CA PHE A 69 20.04 -19.24 -14.57
C PHE A 69 20.64 -17.82 -14.59
N ARG A 70 21.58 -17.56 -15.50
CA ARG A 70 22.24 -16.26 -15.67
C ARG A 70 22.18 -15.81 -17.13
N TRP A 71 21.25 -14.91 -17.44
CA TRP A 71 21.12 -14.33 -18.77
C TRP A 71 22.47 -13.74 -19.26
N PRO A 72 22.84 -13.88 -20.56
CA PRO A 72 22.06 -14.47 -21.65
C PRO A 72 22.25 -15.99 -21.82
N HIS A 73 23.07 -16.64 -21.00
CA HIS A 73 23.51 -18.01 -21.23
C HIS A 73 22.91 -19.00 -20.22
N PHE A 74 22.77 -20.24 -20.67
CA PHE A 74 22.43 -21.34 -19.78
C PHE A 74 23.69 -21.83 -19.10
N THR A 75 23.60 -22.25 -17.84
CA THR A 75 24.73 -22.86 -17.11
C THR A 75 25.04 -24.21 -17.74
N MET A 76 26.17 -24.33 -18.42
CA MET A 76 26.55 -25.52 -19.18
C MET A 76 27.22 -26.57 -18.28
N ILE A 77 26.97 -27.85 -18.52
CA ILE A 77 27.54 -28.94 -17.70
C ILE A 77 29.05 -29.14 -17.95
N GLU A 78 29.50 -29.03 -19.21
CA GLU A 78 30.86 -29.44 -19.62
C GLU A 78 31.68 -28.35 -20.32
N ARG A 79 31.14 -27.13 -20.51
CA ARG A 79 31.85 -26.05 -21.21
C ARG A 79 31.94 -24.78 -20.36
N PRO A 80 33.08 -24.07 -20.39
CA PRO A 80 33.17 -22.72 -19.84
C PRO A 80 32.24 -21.78 -20.61
N ASP A 81 31.68 -20.79 -19.92
CA ASP A 81 30.76 -19.82 -20.50
C ASP A 81 31.39 -19.16 -21.75
N PRO A 82 30.65 -19.06 -22.89
CA PRO A 82 31.17 -18.42 -24.08
C PRO A 82 31.47 -16.94 -23.78
N THR A 83 32.69 -16.51 -24.06
CA THR A 83 33.12 -15.12 -23.88
C THR A 83 32.82 -14.31 -25.14
N ALA A 84 31.72 -13.55 -25.13
CA ALA A 84 31.42 -12.60 -26.19
C ALA A 84 32.21 -11.30 -25.98
N THR A 85 33.49 -11.27 -26.37
CA THR A 85 34.36 -10.08 -26.19
C THR A 85 33.86 -8.83 -26.93
N TRP A 86 33.05 -9.00 -27.99
CA TRP A 86 32.45 -7.93 -28.78
C TRP A 86 31.06 -7.49 -28.29
N ALA A 87 30.41 -8.31 -27.46
CA ALA A 87 29.18 -7.98 -26.75
C ALA A 87 29.52 -8.04 -25.27
N PRO A 88 30.14 -6.98 -24.69
CA PRO A 88 30.30 -6.92 -23.25
C PRO A 88 28.93 -7.22 -22.62
N PRO A 89 28.87 -7.94 -21.48
CA PRO A 89 27.61 -8.20 -20.81
C PRO A 89 26.85 -6.88 -20.76
N PRO A 90 25.52 -6.89 -20.98
CA PRO A 90 24.75 -5.65 -20.87
C PRO A 90 25.21 -4.96 -19.60
N ALA A 91 25.44 -3.66 -19.64
CA ALA A 91 25.63 -2.90 -18.40
C ALA A 91 24.47 -3.14 -17.42
N LEU A 92 23.36 -3.70 -17.91
CA LEU A 92 22.35 -4.45 -17.17
C LEU A 92 22.83 -5.87 -16.79
N VAL A 93 23.92 -5.96 -16.05
CA VAL A 93 23.78 -6.71 -14.81
C VAL A 93 22.76 -5.88 -14.06
N ILE A 94 21.51 -6.34 -13.98
CA ILE A 94 20.61 -5.83 -12.95
C ILE A 94 21.23 -6.32 -11.65
N ASP A 95 22.25 -5.59 -11.24
CA ASP A 95 22.69 -5.51 -9.88
C ASP A 95 21.47 -4.91 -9.20
N ALA A 96 20.66 -5.77 -8.60
CA ALA A 96 19.53 -5.35 -7.76
C ALA A 96 19.99 -4.44 -6.59
N ASP A 97 21.30 -4.18 -6.48
CA ASP A 97 21.98 -3.40 -5.45
C ASP A 97 22.40 -1.98 -5.86
N ARG A 98 22.16 -1.52 -7.10
CA ARG A 98 22.23 -0.07 -7.39
C ARG A 98 20.82 0.50 -7.53
N ASP A 99 20.18 0.75 -6.39
CA ASP A 99 19.02 1.65 -6.31
C ASP A 99 19.50 3.07 -6.67
N GLU A 100 19.61 3.36 -7.97
CA GLU A 100 19.92 4.70 -8.45
C GLU A 100 18.69 5.59 -8.24
N HIS A 101 18.68 6.33 -7.14
CA HIS A 101 17.65 7.30 -6.77
C HIS A 101 18.32 8.58 -6.27
N ILE A 102 17.57 9.67 -6.31
CA ILE A 102 17.96 10.96 -5.74
C ILE A 102 17.30 11.07 -4.36
N GLU A 103 18.15 11.17 -3.34
CA GLU A 103 17.75 11.61 -2.01
C GLU A 103 17.90 13.13 -1.95
N LEU A 104 16.80 13.81 -1.63
CA LEU A 104 16.78 15.25 -1.40
C LEU A 104 17.13 15.55 0.04
N VAL A 105 17.78 16.69 0.27
CA VAL A 105 17.93 17.26 1.61
C VAL A 105 16.54 17.58 2.15
N ASP A 106 16.30 17.32 3.43
CA ASP A 106 14.98 17.42 4.07
C ASP A 106 14.28 18.77 3.86
N GLN A 107 15.05 19.86 3.81
CA GLN A 107 14.53 21.20 3.54
C GLN A 107 13.99 21.33 2.10
N ASP A 108 14.76 20.88 1.11
CA ASP A 108 14.39 20.92 -0.30
C ASP A 108 13.22 19.98 -0.59
N ARG A 109 13.25 18.78 -0.01
CA ARG A 109 12.17 17.80 -0.08
C ARG A 109 10.84 18.38 0.40
N ARG A 110 10.85 19.01 1.58
CA ARG A 110 9.66 19.66 2.15
C ARG A 110 9.18 20.82 1.28
N ALA A 111 10.09 21.64 0.75
CA ALA A 111 9.74 22.75 -0.13
C ALA A 111 9.04 22.22 -1.40
N SER A 112 9.61 21.21 -2.07
CA SER A 112 9.01 20.57 -3.24
C SER A 112 7.65 19.92 -2.94
N MET A 113 7.50 19.28 -1.78
CA MET A 113 6.22 18.70 -1.37
C MET A 113 5.16 19.78 -1.11
N ILE A 114 5.52 20.93 -0.54
CA ILE A 114 4.61 22.06 -0.33
C ILE A 114 4.20 22.66 -1.68
N GLU A 115 5.15 22.88 -2.58
CA GLU A 115 4.86 23.40 -3.93
C GLU A 115 3.91 22.48 -4.68
N LEU A 116 4.19 21.16 -4.67
CA LEU A 116 3.33 20.17 -5.28
C LEU A 116 1.94 20.15 -4.65
N ALA A 117 1.86 20.16 -3.31
CA ALA A 117 0.58 20.17 -2.59
C ALA A 117 -0.29 21.39 -2.92
N ASN A 118 0.32 22.54 -3.20
CA ASN A 118 -0.41 23.75 -3.63
C ASN A 118 -0.94 23.65 -5.07
N ALA A 119 -0.35 22.82 -5.92
CA ALA A 119 -0.73 22.64 -7.32
C ALA A 119 -1.63 21.42 -7.57
N MET A 120 -1.71 20.48 -6.63
CA MET A 120 -2.48 19.24 -6.78
C MET A 120 -4.00 19.48 -6.84
N SER A 121 -4.67 18.72 -7.71
CA SER A 121 -6.12 18.59 -7.68
C SER A 121 -6.59 17.73 -6.51
N TYR A 122 -7.90 17.81 -6.19
CA TYR A 122 -8.53 16.88 -5.23
C TYR A 122 -8.29 15.41 -5.61
N ASP A 123 -8.40 15.09 -6.90
CA ASP A 123 -8.17 13.73 -7.42
C ASP A 123 -6.72 13.27 -7.19
N SER A 124 -5.72 14.12 -7.49
CA SER A 124 -4.31 13.82 -7.19
C SER A 124 -4.07 13.60 -5.70
N ALA A 125 -4.65 14.43 -4.83
CA ALA A 125 -4.52 14.28 -3.37
C ALA A 125 -5.13 12.97 -2.86
N VAL A 126 -6.27 12.54 -3.41
CA VAL A 126 -6.88 11.24 -3.09
C VAL A 126 -6.00 10.09 -3.58
N CYS A 127 -5.46 10.20 -4.81
CA CYS A 127 -4.57 9.20 -5.39
C CYS A 127 -3.28 8.97 -4.57
N VAL A 128 -2.74 9.96 -3.87
CA VAL A 128 -1.58 9.78 -2.96
C VAL A 128 -1.85 8.67 -1.94
N GLY A 129 -3.03 8.70 -1.31
CA GLY A 129 -3.42 7.68 -0.33
C GLY A 129 -3.60 6.30 -0.96
N HIS A 130 -4.11 6.22 -2.20
CA HIS A 130 -4.23 4.97 -2.93
C HIS A 130 -2.87 4.38 -3.28
N VAL A 131 -1.93 5.21 -3.76
CA VAL A 131 -0.55 4.78 -4.05
C VAL A 131 0.10 4.22 -2.79
N HIS A 132 0.10 4.97 -1.67
CA HIS A 132 0.65 4.47 -0.40
C HIS A 132 0.04 3.14 0.03
N ARG A 133 -1.29 2.98 -0.11
CA ARG A 133 -1.94 1.71 0.22
C ARG A 133 -1.43 0.57 -0.65
N SER A 134 -1.35 0.77 -1.96
CA SER A 134 -0.87 -0.26 -2.89
C SER A 134 0.57 -0.66 -2.59
N LEU A 135 1.43 0.30 -2.23
CA LEU A 135 2.82 0.02 -1.83
C LEU A 135 2.93 -0.74 -0.50
N CYS A 136 1.94 -0.64 0.39
CA CYS A 136 1.90 -1.37 1.66
C CYS A 136 1.20 -2.74 1.57
N GLN A 137 0.69 -3.14 0.41
CA GLN A 137 0.10 -4.47 0.23
C GLN A 137 1.18 -5.55 0.08
N PRO A 138 0.90 -6.81 0.44
CA PRO A 138 1.82 -7.91 0.20
C PRO A 138 2.18 -8.02 -1.28
N LEU A 139 3.48 -8.12 -1.59
CA LEU A 139 4.02 -8.27 -2.96
C LEU A 139 3.79 -9.69 -3.53
N GLN A 140 2.59 -10.23 -3.39
CA GLN A 140 2.21 -11.54 -3.94
C GLN A 140 1.86 -11.46 -5.43
N GLU A 141 1.41 -10.29 -5.92
CA GLU A 141 0.97 -10.06 -7.30
C GLU A 141 1.54 -8.73 -7.86
N GLN A 142 2.78 -8.73 -8.34
CA GLN A 142 3.43 -7.51 -8.89
C GLN A 142 2.61 -6.85 -10.01
N GLU A 143 2.01 -7.64 -10.91
CA GLU A 143 1.16 -7.12 -11.99
C GLU A 143 -0.03 -6.30 -11.46
N LYS A 144 -0.52 -6.61 -10.25
CA LYS A 144 -1.62 -5.88 -9.63
C LYS A 144 -1.15 -4.55 -9.04
N LEU A 145 0.06 -4.52 -8.46
CA LEU A 145 0.69 -3.29 -8.00
C LEU A 145 0.92 -2.34 -9.18
N GLU A 146 1.53 -2.82 -10.26
CA GLU A 146 1.77 -2.06 -11.49
C GLU A 146 0.49 -1.44 -12.04
N LYS A 147 -0.56 -2.26 -12.26
CA LYS A 147 -1.88 -1.77 -12.71
C LYS A 147 -2.47 -0.73 -11.76
N SER A 148 -2.30 -0.91 -10.44
CA SER A 148 -2.78 0.08 -9.48
C SER A 148 -2.02 1.41 -9.59
N LEU A 149 -0.70 1.39 -9.76
CA LEU A 149 0.11 2.59 -9.92
C LEU A 149 -0.15 3.30 -11.26
N GLU A 150 -0.43 2.54 -12.32
CA GLU A 150 -0.83 3.08 -13.64
C GLU A 150 -2.14 3.88 -13.58
N THR A 151 -3.04 3.59 -12.64
CA THR A 151 -4.28 4.38 -12.47
C THR A 151 -4.06 5.70 -11.72
N ALA A 152 -2.96 5.85 -10.99
CA ALA A 152 -2.69 7.06 -10.20
C ALA A 152 -2.29 8.26 -11.09
N THR A 153 -2.54 9.48 -10.63
CA THR A 153 -2.06 10.68 -11.33
C THR A 153 -0.54 10.83 -11.20
N ARG A 154 0.09 11.52 -12.16
CA ARG A 154 1.54 11.78 -12.12
C ARG A 154 1.93 12.55 -10.85
N ASP A 155 1.13 13.54 -10.46
CA ASP A 155 1.42 14.36 -9.26
C ASP A 155 1.32 13.53 -7.98
N ALA A 156 0.37 12.60 -7.91
CA ALA A 156 0.28 11.67 -6.77
C ALA A 156 1.53 10.78 -6.67
N LEU A 157 1.97 10.21 -7.79
CA LEU A 157 3.19 9.38 -7.83
C LEU A 157 4.44 10.20 -7.47
N MET A 158 4.54 11.42 -7.98
CA MET A 158 5.65 12.33 -7.67
C MET A 158 5.67 12.73 -6.19
N TYR A 159 4.50 12.99 -5.62
CA TYR A 159 4.36 13.26 -4.19
C TYR A 159 4.88 12.08 -3.36
N VAL A 160 4.48 10.86 -3.71
CA VAL A 160 4.91 9.65 -2.99
C VAL A 160 6.42 9.42 -3.14
N CYS A 161 7.00 9.61 -4.33
CA CYS A 161 8.46 9.55 -4.50
C CYS A 161 9.19 10.57 -3.63
N LEU A 162 8.68 11.80 -3.51
CA LEU A 162 9.24 12.83 -2.62
C LEU A 162 9.06 12.46 -1.14
N ASP A 163 7.91 11.92 -0.76
CA ASP A 163 7.61 11.51 0.62
C ASP A 163 8.54 10.38 1.08
N LEU A 164 8.76 9.39 0.21
CA LEU A 164 9.68 8.27 0.42
C LEU A 164 11.15 8.64 0.26
N ASN A 165 11.45 9.86 -0.20
CA ASN A 165 12.78 10.33 -0.58
C ASN A 165 13.47 9.42 -1.61
N ARG A 166 12.71 8.99 -2.62
CA ARG A 166 13.13 8.08 -3.70
C ARG A 166 12.76 8.68 -5.04
N MET A 167 13.34 9.83 -5.37
CA MET A 167 13.11 10.43 -6.69
C MET A 167 13.90 9.67 -7.75
N PRO A 168 13.31 9.37 -8.92
CA PRO A 168 14.07 8.77 -10.01
C PRO A 168 15.16 9.73 -10.49
N PRO A 169 16.29 9.21 -10.99
CA PRO A 169 17.38 10.03 -11.50
C PRO A 169 16.90 10.92 -12.65
N THR A 170 17.35 12.17 -12.65
CA THR A 170 16.90 13.17 -13.61
C THR A 170 17.27 12.72 -15.03
N PRO A 171 16.29 12.53 -15.94
CA PRO A 171 16.60 12.12 -17.29
C PRO A 171 17.29 13.27 -18.04
N PRO A 172 18.04 12.99 -19.12
CA PRO A 172 18.67 14.02 -19.97
C PRO A 172 17.65 15.02 -20.56
N SER A 173 16.39 14.60 -20.67
CA SER A 173 15.26 15.43 -21.13
C SER A 173 14.74 16.43 -20.07
N GLY A 174 15.20 16.33 -18.83
CA GLY A 174 14.79 17.19 -17.71
C GLY A 174 13.39 16.92 -17.16
N THR A 175 12.59 16.03 -17.77
CA THR A 175 11.19 15.80 -17.39
C THR A 175 10.99 14.39 -16.84
N THR A 176 10.66 14.30 -15.56
CA THR A 176 10.27 13.03 -14.92
C THR A 176 8.91 12.56 -15.45
N THR A 177 8.90 11.42 -16.13
CA THR A 177 7.70 10.80 -16.68
C THR A 177 6.97 9.96 -15.62
N LYS A 178 5.71 9.61 -15.91
CA LYS A 178 4.90 8.75 -15.04
C LYS A 178 5.56 7.37 -14.86
N ASP A 179 6.04 6.77 -15.96
CA ASP A 179 6.61 5.43 -15.95
C ASP A 179 7.89 5.36 -15.10
N MET A 180 8.72 6.41 -15.11
CA MET A 180 9.90 6.50 -14.25
C MET A 180 9.53 6.53 -12.76
N LEU A 181 8.44 7.21 -12.39
CA LEU A 181 7.96 7.24 -11.01
C LEU A 181 7.44 5.86 -10.59
N ILE A 182 6.66 5.19 -11.45
CA ILE A 182 6.12 3.85 -11.19
C ILE A 182 7.27 2.86 -11.00
N GLU A 183 8.24 2.85 -11.92
CA GLU A 183 9.41 1.98 -11.84
C GLU A 183 10.20 2.20 -10.55
N GLN A 184 10.41 3.46 -10.15
CA GLN A 184 11.11 3.79 -8.91
C GLN A 184 10.36 3.31 -7.66
N LEU A 185 9.03 3.42 -7.64
CA LEU A 185 8.21 2.93 -6.53
C LEU A 185 8.21 1.40 -6.44
N ILE A 186 8.19 0.70 -7.57
CA ILE A 186 8.29 -0.77 -7.61
C ILE A 186 9.65 -1.23 -7.11
N ARG A 187 10.74 -0.60 -7.59
CA ARG A 187 12.10 -0.86 -7.09
C ARG A 187 12.18 -0.65 -5.58
N TRP A 188 11.65 0.47 -5.08
CA TRP A 188 11.60 0.74 -3.64
C TRP A 188 10.81 -0.34 -2.89
N CYS A 189 9.66 -0.78 -3.40
CA CYS A 189 8.88 -1.86 -2.79
C CYS A 189 9.67 -3.16 -2.65
N HIS A 190 10.50 -3.53 -3.64
CA HIS A 190 11.36 -4.71 -3.54
C HIS A 190 12.43 -4.61 -2.44
N THR A 191 12.78 -3.41 -2.00
CA THR A 191 13.69 -3.21 -0.84
C THR A 191 13.00 -3.37 0.51
N LYS A 192 11.68 -3.57 0.54
CA LYS A 192 10.89 -3.63 1.78
C LYS A 192 10.48 -5.06 2.12
N PRO A 193 10.20 -5.34 3.40
CA PRO A 193 9.65 -6.63 3.80
C PRO A 193 8.40 -6.95 2.98
N VAL A 194 8.36 -8.17 2.44
CA VAL A 194 7.23 -8.70 1.66
C VAL A 194 6.09 -9.17 2.58
N ASP A 195 6.41 -9.39 3.85
CA ASP A 195 5.45 -9.81 4.86
C ASP A 195 4.40 -8.70 5.09
N PRO A 196 3.11 -9.06 5.23
CA PRO A 196 2.07 -8.10 5.54
C PRO A 196 2.38 -7.39 6.86
N LEU A 197 2.21 -6.06 6.86
CA LEU A 197 2.15 -5.31 8.12
C LEU A 197 0.93 -5.78 8.91
N LEU A 198 1.17 -6.51 10.00
CA LEU A 198 0.11 -7.07 10.81
C LEU A 198 -0.54 -5.97 11.64
N TRP A 199 -1.87 -5.89 11.55
CA TRP A 199 -2.65 -5.08 12.48
C TRP A 199 -2.81 -5.83 13.81
N PRO A 200 -2.78 -5.11 14.95
CA PRO A 200 -3.19 -5.70 16.21
C PRO A 200 -4.60 -6.29 16.09
N GLN A 201 -4.74 -7.56 16.48
CA GLN A 201 -6.02 -8.23 16.43
C GLN A 201 -6.92 -7.73 17.56
N ILE A 202 -7.98 -6.99 17.19
CA ILE A 202 -8.98 -6.51 18.13
C ILE A 202 -10.18 -7.46 18.09
N HIS A 203 -10.49 -8.10 19.21
CA HIS A 203 -11.70 -8.90 19.35
C HIS A 203 -12.94 -8.00 19.47
N SER A 204 -13.47 -7.55 18.33
CA SER A 204 -14.58 -6.58 18.28
C SER A 204 -15.81 -7.03 19.06
N GLY A 205 -16.09 -8.35 19.12
CA GLY A 205 -17.19 -8.90 19.92
C GLY A 205 -17.01 -8.71 21.42
N GLU A 206 -15.79 -8.85 21.94
CA GLU A 206 -15.48 -8.63 23.36
C GLU A 206 -15.54 -7.15 23.71
N VAL A 207 -14.95 -6.31 22.87
CA VAL A 207 -15.00 -4.85 23.02
C VAL A 207 -16.46 -4.37 23.01
N LEU A 208 -17.26 -4.83 22.05
CA LEU A 208 -18.67 -4.46 21.95
C LEU A 208 -19.48 -4.96 23.16
N SER A 209 -19.26 -6.19 23.59
CA SER A 209 -19.88 -6.75 24.80
C SER A 209 -19.55 -5.91 26.03
N ARG A 210 -18.32 -5.40 26.12
CA ARG A 210 -17.92 -4.50 27.21
C ARG A 210 -18.61 -3.15 27.11
N VAL A 211 -18.71 -2.57 25.92
CA VAL A 211 -19.45 -1.32 25.67
C VAL A 211 -20.91 -1.46 26.11
N HIS A 212 -21.60 -2.54 25.70
CA HIS A 212 -22.98 -2.82 26.12
C HIS A 212 -23.10 -2.92 27.65
N ARG A 213 -22.13 -3.60 28.28
CA ARG A 213 -22.06 -3.69 29.74
C ARG A 213 -21.90 -2.31 30.39
N CYS A 214 -21.01 -1.46 29.86
CA CYS A 214 -20.84 -0.08 30.31
C CYS A 214 -22.11 0.75 30.15
N ILE A 215 -22.80 0.67 29.00
CA ILE A 215 -24.08 1.38 28.78
C ILE A 215 -25.10 1.01 29.87
N ARG A 216 -25.19 -0.29 30.20
CA ARG A 216 -26.10 -0.78 31.23
C ARG A 216 -25.70 -0.31 32.64
N GLU A 217 -24.44 -0.49 33.02
CA GLU A 217 -23.99 -0.41 34.42
C GLU A 217 -23.51 0.98 34.85
N VAL A 218 -23.03 1.82 33.94
CA VAL A 218 -22.57 3.17 34.28
C VAL A 218 -23.77 3.98 34.75
N LEU A 219 -23.65 4.53 35.96
CA LEU A 219 -24.62 5.45 36.54
C LEU A 219 -24.40 6.82 35.91
N VAL A 220 -25.47 7.38 35.35
CA VAL A 220 -25.49 8.73 34.77
C VAL A 220 -26.65 9.51 35.39
N PRO A 221 -26.57 10.85 35.44
CA PRO A 221 -27.69 11.68 35.85
C PRO A 221 -28.95 11.39 35.01
N SER A 222 -30.13 11.59 35.59
CA SER A 222 -31.42 11.28 34.94
C SER A 222 -31.68 12.04 33.64
N TRP A 223 -31.04 13.19 33.44
CA TRP A 223 -31.16 14.00 32.23
C TRP A 223 -30.26 13.52 31.08
N VAL A 224 -29.36 12.57 31.32
CA VAL A 224 -28.51 11.96 30.28
C VAL A 224 -29.24 10.75 29.68
N ALA A 225 -29.73 10.91 28.45
CA ALA A 225 -30.33 9.80 27.71
C ALA A 225 -29.25 8.78 27.32
N LYS A 226 -29.36 7.55 27.82
CA LYS A 226 -28.42 6.48 27.44
C LYS A 226 -28.60 6.10 25.97
N PRO A 227 -27.52 5.80 25.23
CA PRO A 227 -27.62 5.24 23.90
C PRO A 227 -28.30 3.86 23.94
N PRO A 228 -28.82 3.35 22.81
CA PRO A 228 -29.38 2.00 22.72
C PRO A 228 -28.42 0.95 23.28
N PHE A 229 -28.92 0.04 24.12
CA PHE A 229 -28.08 -0.97 24.77
C PHE A 229 -27.32 -1.84 23.76
N ASP A 230 -27.98 -2.16 22.65
CA ASP A 230 -27.52 -2.97 21.53
C ASP A 230 -26.87 -2.13 20.42
N THR A 231 -26.33 -0.96 20.78
CA THR A 231 -25.49 -0.12 19.91
C THR A 231 -24.47 -0.97 19.14
N GLY A 232 -24.37 -0.78 17.82
CA GLY A 232 -23.47 -1.55 16.96
C GLY A 232 -24.01 -2.92 16.50
N LEU A 233 -25.18 -3.34 16.97
CA LEU A 233 -25.93 -4.47 16.44
C LEU A 233 -27.08 -3.96 15.55
N LYS A 234 -27.55 -4.81 14.63
CA LYS A 234 -28.69 -4.49 13.76
C LYS A 234 -29.96 -4.10 14.54
N SER A 235 -30.16 -4.68 15.72
CA SER A 235 -31.31 -4.39 16.58
C SER A 235 -31.27 -2.98 17.19
N GLY A 236 -30.08 -2.41 17.39
CA GLY A 236 -29.91 -1.08 17.98
C GLY A 236 -30.21 0.08 17.04
N GLY A 237 -30.48 -0.22 15.77
CA GLY A 237 -30.83 0.76 14.76
C GLY A 237 -29.71 1.78 14.50
N THR A 238 -30.10 2.92 13.94
CA THR A 238 -29.17 4.02 13.64
C THR A 238 -29.03 4.94 14.86
N LEU A 239 -27.81 5.11 15.35
CA LEU A 239 -27.50 6.05 16.42
C LEU A 239 -27.75 7.50 15.99
N LYS A 240 -28.35 8.29 16.88
CA LYS A 240 -28.51 9.74 16.68
C LYS A 240 -27.22 10.46 17.07
N ALA A 241 -27.12 11.74 16.69
CA ALA A 241 -25.94 12.58 16.99
C ALA A 241 -25.59 12.60 18.50
N ASN A 242 -26.59 12.72 19.36
CA ASN A 242 -26.37 12.69 20.81
C ASN A 242 -25.89 11.31 21.31
N ASP A 243 -26.40 10.22 20.72
CA ASP A 243 -25.96 8.86 21.06
C ASP A 243 -24.48 8.67 20.72
N TRP A 244 -24.07 9.12 19.53
CA TRP A 244 -22.66 9.13 19.12
C TRP A 244 -21.78 9.95 20.08
N CYS A 245 -22.24 11.15 20.46
CA CYS A 245 -21.51 12.02 21.38
C CYS A 245 -21.28 11.34 22.73
N LEU A 246 -22.32 10.76 23.34
CA LEU A 246 -22.19 10.05 24.61
C LEU A 246 -21.36 8.78 24.48
N LEU A 247 -21.49 8.06 23.36
CA LEU A 247 -20.71 6.86 23.11
C LEU A 247 -19.22 7.17 23.09
N ILE A 248 -18.78 8.20 22.35
CA ILE A 248 -17.36 8.55 22.20
C ILE A 248 -16.78 9.26 23.43
N THR A 249 -17.58 10.07 24.15
CA THR A 249 -17.08 10.88 25.27
C THR A 249 -17.17 10.19 26.62
N LEU A 250 -18.04 9.17 26.77
CA LEU A 250 -18.29 8.51 28.05
C LEU A 250 -18.15 6.99 27.97
N TYR A 251 -18.95 6.32 27.14
CA TYR A 251 -19.09 4.86 27.24
C TYR A 251 -17.91 4.09 26.63
N LEU A 252 -17.42 4.50 25.45
CA LEU A 252 -16.23 3.92 24.83
C LEU A 252 -14.98 4.10 25.70
N PRO A 253 -14.61 5.31 26.16
CA PRO A 253 -13.40 5.46 26.97
C PRO A 253 -13.48 4.63 28.26
N LEU A 254 -14.62 4.59 28.94
CA LEU A 254 -14.79 3.72 30.13
C LEU A 254 -14.66 2.24 29.79
N ALA A 255 -15.23 1.78 28.68
CA ALA A 255 -15.12 0.39 28.24
C ALA A 255 -13.66 0.03 27.93
N LEU A 256 -12.98 0.83 27.11
CA LEU A 256 -11.60 0.57 26.69
C LEU A 256 -10.61 0.68 27.85
N LEU A 257 -10.73 1.70 28.70
CA LEU A 257 -9.93 1.82 29.92
C LEU A 257 -10.11 0.59 30.81
N SER A 258 -11.35 0.12 30.97
CA SER A 258 -11.57 -1.06 31.81
C SER A 258 -11.01 -2.36 31.22
N LEU A 259 -10.87 -2.47 29.89
CA LEU A 259 -10.24 -3.64 29.27
C LEU A 259 -8.73 -3.56 29.25
N TRP A 260 -8.16 -2.38 28.98
CA TRP A 260 -6.76 -2.28 28.56
C TRP A 260 -5.87 -1.43 29.47
N LYS A 261 -6.43 -0.71 30.45
CA LYS A 261 -5.62 0.01 31.44
C LYS A 261 -5.02 -0.99 32.42
N GLU A 262 -3.71 -0.90 32.65
CA GLU A 262 -2.96 -1.85 33.49
C GLU A 262 -3.56 -2.02 34.89
N GLU A 263 -4.01 -0.93 35.50
CA GLU A 263 -4.54 -0.88 36.86
C GLU A 263 -6.02 -1.30 36.94
N SER A 264 -6.66 -1.60 35.81
CA SER A 264 -8.06 -2.03 35.80
C SER A 264 -8.21 -3.42 36.44
N PRO A 265 -9.13 -3.59 37.41
CA PRO A 265 -9.37 -4.88 38.06
C PRO A 265 -10.03 -5.92 37.15
N ILE A 266 -10.53 -5.49 35.99
CA ILE A 266 -11.24 -6.32 35.00
C ILE A 266 -10.57 -6.27 33.63
N ARG A 267 -9.29 -5.92 33.60
CA ARG A 267 -8.49 -5.88 32.37
C ARG A 267 -8.49 -7.24 31.68
N ALA A 268 -8.42 -7.22 30.35
CA ALA A 268 -8.24 -8.40 29.54
C ALA A 268 -6.80 -8.91 29.62
N ASP A 269 -6.57 -10.20 29.35
CA ASP A 269 -5.23 -10.80 29.39
C ASP A 269 -4.26 -10.17 28.39
N ASN A 270 -4.79 -9.64 27.28
CA ASN A 270 -4.02 -8.97 26.24
C ASN A 270 -3.84 -7.45 26.47
N PHE A 271 -4.14 -6.92 27.66
CA PHE A 271 -4.12 -5.47 27.92
C PHE A 271 -2.81 -4.79 27.49
N ALA A 272 -1.66 -5.41 27.79
CA ALA A 272 -0.34 -4.87 27.46
C ALA A 272 -0.15 -4.71 25.94
N ASN A 273 -0.68 -5.63 25.13
CA ASN A 273 -0.61 -5.58 23.68
C ASN A 273 -1.55 -4.52 23.08
N MET A 274 -2.57 -4.09 23.83
CA MET A 274 -3.60 -3.15 23.38
C MET A 274 -3.34 -1.71 23.86
N GLN A 275 -2.23 -1.46 24.56
CA GLN A 275 -1.91 -0.14 25.13
C GLN A 275 -1.88 0.96 24.07
N SER A 276 -1.25 0.72 22.91
CA SER A 276 -1.21 1.70 21.81
C SER A 276 -2.60 2.01 21.25
N ILE A 277 -3.47 1.00 21.16
CA ILE A 277 -4.86 1.16 20.70
C ILE A 277 -5.66 1.96 21.73
N LEU A 278 -5.46 1.68 23.02
CA LEU A 278 -6.08 2.42 24.11
C LEU A 278 -5.70 3.90 24.05
N ASP A 279 -4.40 4.20 24.01
CA ASP A 279 -3.88 5.57 23.98
C ASP A 279 -4.40 6.34 22.76
N ASN A 280 -4.35 5.69 21.59
CA ASN A 280 -4.87 6.26 20.35
C ASN A 280 -6.39 6.55 20.43
N SER A 281 -7.16 5.69 21.10
CA SER A 281 -8.59 5.88 21.33
C SER A 281 -8.89 6.97 22.37
N MET A 282 -8.04 7.10 23.40
CA MET A 282 -8.14 8.18 24.39
C MET A 282 -7.89 9.54 23.75
N HIS A 283 -6.92 9.66 22.84
CA HIS A 283 -6.72 10.88 22.07
C HIS A 283 -7.97 11.33 21.31
N LEU A 284 -8.67 10.42 20.62
CA LEU A 284 -9.94 10.74 19.96
C LEU A 284 -11.03 11.15 20.96
N SER A 285 -11.11 10.47 22.11
CA SER A 285 -12.09 10.77 23.15
C SER A 285 -11.85 12.16 23.75
N CYS A 286 -10.59 12.51 24.05
CA CYS A 286 -10.19 13.84 24.53
C CYS A 286 -10.47 14.93 23.49
N ALA A 287 -10.14 14.70 22.23
CA ALA A 287 -10.47 15.63 21.15
C ALA A 287 -11.98 15.86 21.05
N SER A 288 -12.78 14.79 21.13
CA SER A 288 -14.25 14.86 21.09
C SER A 288 -14.83 15.60 22.29
N LEU A 289 -14.31 15.36 23.49
CA LEU A 289 -14.70 16.05 24.72
C LEU A 289 -14.43 17.55 24.64
N LEU A 290 -13.29 17.96 24.08
CA LEU A 290 -12.95 19.37 23.87
C LEU A 290 -13.87 20.04 22.86
N MET A 291 -14.20 19.36 21.75
CA MET A 291 -15.15 19.85 20.76
C MET A 291 -16.57 20.03 21.31
N ALA A 292 -16.97 19.18 22.25
CA ALA A 292 -18.31 19.20 22.83
C ALA A 292 -18.53 20.31 23.88
N LYS A 293 -17.51 21.11 24.23
CA LYS A 293 -17.65 22.19 25.22
C LYS A 293 -18.44 23.37 24.66
N GLU A 294 -19.25 24.01 25.51
CA GLU A 294 -20.03 25.21 25.17
C GLU A 294 -19.18 26.47 25.07
N THR A 295 -17.96 26.45 25.61
CA THR A 295 -16.96 27.50 25.47
C THR A 295 -15.60 26.85 25.23
N VAL A 296 -14.83 27.38 24.29
CA VAL A 296 -13.53 26.84 23.91
C VAL A 296 -12.49 27.97 23.97
N SER A 297 -11.52 27.85 24.87
CA SER A 297 -10.37 28.75 24.92
C SER A 297 -9.36 28.44 23.81
N LEU A 298 -8.44 29.36 23.53
CA LEU A 298 -7.36 29.11 22.56
C LEU A 298 -6.51 27.90 22.95
N GLU A 299 -6.21 27.75 24.24
CA GLU A 299 -5.46 26.60 24.78
C GLU A 299 -6.21 25.28 24.57
N GLN A 300 -7.52 25.26 24.77
CA GLN A 300 -8.36 24.09 24.51
C GLN A 300 -8.44 23.76 23.01
N CYS A 301 -8.47 24.79 22.15
CA CYS A 301 -8.41 24.63 20.71
C CYS A 301 -7.07 24.02 20.25
N GLN A 302 -5.96 24.45 20.84
CA GLN A 302 -4.64 23.86 20.61
C GLN A 302 -4.54 22.43 21.13
N SER A 303 -5.13 22.15 22.30
CA SER A 303 -5.21 20.81 22.89
C SER A 303 -6.03 19.86 22.01
N PHE A 304 -7.13 20.34 21.44
CA PHE A 304 -7.92 19.59 20.45
C PHE A 304 -7.04 19.21 19.27
N LEU A 305 -6.36 20.18 18.66
CA LEU A 305 -5.50 19.94 17.50
C LEU A 305 -4.38 18.95 17.84
N TRP A 306 -3.77 19.05 19.02
CA TRP A 306 -2.73 18.13 19.48
C TRP A 306 -3.26 16.70 19.59
N HIS A 307 -4.36 16.49 20.33
CA HIS A 307 -4.98 15.19 20.49
C HIS A 307 -5.42 14.59 19.14
N TYR A 308 -6.02 15.40 18.27
CA TYR A 308 -6.50 14.94 16.98
C TYR A 308 -5.33 14.55 16.05
N LYS A 309 -4.22 15.31 16.06
CA LYS A 309 -2.98 14.93 15.37
C LYS A 309 -2.41 13.62 15.90
N ALA A 310 -2.34 13.47 17.22
CA ALA A 310 -1.84 12.25 17.85
C ALA A 310 -2.71 11.04 17.49
N HIS A 311 -4.03 11.19 17.47
CA HIS A 311 -4.96 10.13 17.03
C HIS A 311 -4.74 9.73 15.56
N VAL A 312 -4.62 10.70 14.66
CA VAL A 312 -4.40 10.39 13.23
C VAL A 312 -3.02 9.79 12.99
N GLY A 313 -1.99 10.25 13.72
CA GLY A 313 -0.65 9.65 13.70
C GLY A 313 -0.67 8.20 14.20
N GLY A 314 -1.27 7.97 15.37
CA GLY A 314 -1.40 6.63 15.95
C GLY A 314 -2.20 5.68 15.07
N LEU A 315 -3.26 6.12 14.38
CA LEU A 315 -3.94 5.29 13.38
C LEU A 315 -3.01 4.80 12.27
N LYS A 316 -2.12 5.67 11.76
CA LYS A 316 -1.17 5.30 10.71
C LYS A 316 -0.10 4.32 11.21
N GLU A 317 0.36 4.50 12.44
CA GLU A 317 1.36 3.64 13.07
C GLU A 317 0.80 2.27 13.44
N ILE A 318 -0.39 2.22 14.04
CA ILE A 318 -1.03 1.01 14.55
C ILE A 318 -1.68 0.20 13.42
N PHE A 319 -2.24 0.89 12.41
CA PHE A 319 -2.92 0.27 11.28
C PHE A 319 -2.33 0.75 9.95
N PRO A 320 -1.13 0.27 9.57
CA PRO A 320 -0.52 0.64 8.30
C PRO A 320 -1.44 0.36 7.11
N GLY A 321 -1.55 1.31 6.19
CA GLY A 321 -2.45 1.25 5.02
C GLY A 321 -3.91 1.62 5.31
N PHE A 322 -4.28 1.92 6.56
CA PHE A 322 -5.61 2.39 6.91
C PHE A 322 -5.90 3.76 6.27
N GLY A 323 -7.01 3.85 5.55
CA GLY A 323 -7.45 5.11 4.95
C GLY A 323 -8.07 6.02 5.99
N VAL A 324 -7.63 7.27 6.05
CA VAL A 324 -8.19 8.32 6.92
C VAL A 324 -8.92 9.44 6.16
N PRO A 325 -9.69 9.17 5.08
CA PRO A 325 -10.25 10.23 4.22
C PRO A 325 -11.21 11.15 4.99
N SER A 326 -11.97 10.60 5.95
CA SER A 326 -12.87 11.38 6.80
C SER A 326 -12.13 12.25 7.82
N HIS A 327 -10.93 11.86 8.25
CA HIS A 327 -10.20 12.60 9.28
C HIS A 327 -9.70 13.96 8.80
N HIS A 328 -9.50 14.14 7.49
CA HIS A 328 -9.18 15.43 6.89
C HIS A 328 -10.21 16.51 7.28
N ILE A 329 -11.50 16.20 7.18
CA ILE A 329 -12.59 17.11 7.56
C ILE A 329 -12.50 17.47 9.05
N GLY A 330 -12.11 16.52 9.90
CA GLY A 330 -11.95 16.78 11.33
C GLY A 330 -10.85 17.80 11.65
N PHE A 331 -9.83 17.97 10.81
CA PHE A 331 -8.85 19.05 10.99
C PHE A 331 -9.45 20.43 10.75
N HIS A 332 -10.42 20.57 9.84
CA HIS A 332 -11.12 21.84 9.63
C HIS A 332 -12.02 22.24 10.80
N VAL A 333 -12.35 21.31 11.70
CA VAL A 333 -13.05 21.67 12.94
C VAL A 333 -12.21 22.63 13.79
N TYR A 334 -10.88 22.51 13.77
CA TYR A 334 -9.99 23.49 14.42
C TYR A 334 -10.17 24.90 13.81
N ASP A 335 -10.20 24.99 12.48
CA ASP A 335 -10.38 26.27 11.78
C ASP A 335 -11.76 26.87 12.10
N PHE A 336 -12.81 26.05 12.06
CA PHE A 336 -14.17 26.48 12.35
C PHE A 336 -14.37 26.90 13.80
N ILE A 337 -13.75 26.21 14.76
CA ILE A 337 -13.82 26.63 16.17
C ILE A 337 -13.20 28.02 16.37
N ARG A 338 -12.12 28.32 15.64
CA ARG A 338 -11.46 29.64 15.71
C ARG A 338 -12.26 30.75 15.03
N LEU A 339 -13.01 30.43 13.99
CA LEU A 339 -13.78 31.41 13.21
C LEU A 339 -15.20 31.64 13.75
N PHE A 340 -15.88 30.57 14.15
CA PHE A 340 -17.30 30.58 14.50
C PHE A 340 -17.57 30.29 15.99
N GLY A 341 -16.52 30.02 16.76
CA GLY A 341 -16.63 29.62 18.16
C GLY A 341 -16.99 28.15 18.32
N PRO A 342 -17.56 27.73 19.46
CA PRO A 342 -17.90 26.34 19.77
C PRO A 342 -18.72 25.63 18.67
N VAL A 343 -18.58 24.31 18.54
CA VAL A 343 -19.23 23.50 17.49
C VAL A 343 -20.75 23.67 17.47
N GLN A 344 -21.36 23.92 18.62
CA GLN A 344 -22.80 24.15 18.77
C GLN A 344 -23.31 25.37 18.00
N ASN A 345 -22.42 26.31 17.62
CA ASN A 345 -22.79 27.48 16.85
C ASN A 345 -22.97 27.18 15.35
N PHE A 346 -22.35 26.11 14.84
CA PHE A 346 -22.34 25.80 13.40
C PHE A 346 -22.69 24.34 13.07
N TRP A 347 -23.10 23.55 14.06
CA TRP A 347 -23.61 22.20 13.82
C TRP A 347 -24.96 22.20 13.09
N CYS A 348 -25.24 21.12 12.36
CA CYS A 348 -26.47 21.00 11.57
C CYS A 348 -27.69 20.55 12.41
N PHE A 349 -27.50 20.17 13.67
CA PHE A 349 -28.54 19.54 14.50
C PHE A 349 -29.82 20.38 14.67
N PRO A 350 -29.77 21.71 14.92
CA PRO A 350 -30.97 22.54 14.99
C PRO A 350 -31.76 22.56 13.67
N GLY A 351 -31.05 22.58 12.54
CA GLY A 351 -31.64 22.53 11.21
C GLY A 351 -32.31 21.19 10.92
N GLU A 352 -31.63 20.08 11.22
CA GLU A 352 -32.21 18.73 11.10
C GLU A 352 -33.46 18.55 11.98
N CYS A 353 -33.42 19.07 13.22
CA CYS A 353 -34.58 19.06 14.10
C CYS A 353 -35.76 19.85 13.53
N LEU A 354 -35.50 21.01 12.89
CA LEU A 354 -36.52 21.81 12.23
C LEU A 354 -37.12 21.06 11.04
N ILE A 355 -36.29 20.47 10.18
CA ILE A 355 -36.73 19.65 9.04
C ILE A 355 -37.62 18.49 9.52
N GLY A 356 -37.20 17.78 10.56
CA GLY A 356 -37.96 16.66 11.12
C GLY A 356 -39.30 17.06 11.76
N LYS A 357 -39.43 18.30 12.25
CA LYS A 357 -40.73 18.85 12.68
C LYS A 357 -41.62 19.16 11.48
N LEU A 358 -41.06 19.83 10.47
CA LEU A 358 -41.78 20.17 9.25
C LEU A 358 -42.29 18.93 8.51
N GLN A 359 -41.51 17.86 8.45
CA GLN A 359 -41.91 16.59 7.82
C GLN A 359 -43.05 15.84 8.54
N LYS A 360 -43.39 16.22 9.78
CA LYS A 360 -44.51 15.61 10.53
C LYS A 360 -45.80 16.42 10.43
N GLU A 361 -45.72 17.66 9.97
CA GLU A 361 -46.88 18.55 9.78
C GLU A 361 -47.50 18.44 8.38
N TYR A 362 -46.83 17.73 7.47
CA TYR A 362 -47.36 17.25 6.18
C TYR A 362 -47.48 15.73 6.21
#